data_AF-A0A916P9Q0-F1
#
_entry.id   AF-A0A916P9Q0-F1
#
_cell.length_a   1.000
_cell.length_b   1.000
_cell.length_c   1.000
_cell.angle_alpha   90.00
_cell.angle_beta   90.00
_cell.angle_gamma   90.00
#
_symmetry.space_group_name_H-M   'P 1'
#
loop_
_entity.id
_entity.type
_entity.pdbx_description
1 polymer ?
#
loop_
_entity_poly.entity_id
_entity_poly.type
_entity_poly.pdbx_seq_one_letter_code
_entity_poly.pdbx_strand_id
1 'polypeptide(L)'
;MSLHLGRAHRVLDIGCGPGNFTEPLSGHPPDGGLAVGFDISAPTLTSTALDNRGPRTCHIRGHARMVPFGDETFDAVCCFGAL
;
A
#
# COMPACT_ATOMS: atom_id res chain seq x y z
N MET A 1 -14.79 -9.31 7.47
CA MET A 1 -14.81 -8.38 6.31
C MET A 1 -13.72 -8.84 5.36
N SER A 2 -14.06 -9.22 4.13
CA SER A 2 -13.08 -9.71 3.14
C SER A 2 -12.85 -8.66 2.05
N LEU A 3 -11.58 -8.44 1.70
CA LEU A 3 -11.18 -7.57 0.58
C LEU A 3 -11.00 -8.44 -0.66
N HIS A 4 -11.78 -8.19 -1.72
CA HIS A 4 -11.73 -8.98 -2.96
C HIS A 4 -10.77 -8.33 -3.95
N LEU A 5 -9.58 -8.90 -4.11
CA LEU A 5 -8.48 -8.32 -4.90
C LEU A 5 -8.25 -8.97 -6.26
N GLY A 6 -9.00 -10.03 -6.60
CA GLY A 6 -8.69 -10.90 -7.75
C GLY A 6 -8.64 -10.23 -9.13
N ARG A 7 -9.04 -8.96 -9.25
CA ARG A 7 -8.88 -8.14 -10.47
C ARG A 7 -8.31 -6.75 -10.20
N ALA A 8 -7.92 -6.44 -8.97
CA ALA A 8 -7.37 -5.14 -8.61
C ALA A 8 -5.93 -5.05 -9.13
N HIS A 9 -5.65 -4.10 -10.00
CA HIS A 9 -4.30 -3.82 -10.50
C HIS A 9 -3.53 -2.90 -9.55
N ARG A 10 -4.23 -1.99 -8.86
CA ARG A 10 -3.63 -1.03 -7.93
C ARG A 10 -4.35 -1.07 -6.60
N VAL A 11 -3.60 -1.38 -5.54
CA VAL A 11 -4.11 -1.46 -4.17
C VAL A 11 -3.40 -0.43 -3.31
N LEU A 12 -4.16 0.35 -2.55
CA LEU A 12 -3.63 1.30 -1.57
C LEU A 12 -3.84 0.80 -0.14
N ASP A 13 -2.76 0.77 0.64
CA ASP A 13 -2.74 0.48 2.08
C ASP A 13 -2.42 1.77 2.85
N ILE A 14 -3.44 2.39 3.46
CA ILE A 14 -3.31 3.65 4.21
C ILE A 14 -2.94 3.34 5.66
N GLY A 15 -1.90 4.00 6.17
CA GLY A 15 -1.32 3.71 7.47
C GLY A 15 -0.56 2.39 7.47
N CYS A 16 0.18 2.11 6.38
CA CYS A 16 0.82 0.81 6.17
C CYS A 16 1.89 0.46 7.21
N GLY A 17 2.39 1.44 7.96
CA GLY A 17 3.50 1.28 8.90
C GLY A 17 4.66 0.53 8.26
N PRO A 18 5.14 -0.58 8.86
CA PRO A 18 6.28 -1.35 8.35
C PRO A 18 6.00 -2.17 7.08
N GLY A 19 4.77 -2.15 6.56
CA GLY A 19 4.42 -2.85 5.32
C GLY A 19 3.97 -4.31 5.53
N ASN A 20 3.69 -4.73 6.76
CA ASN A 20 3.23 -6.10 7.10
C ASN A 20 2.01 -6.56 6.29
N PHE A 21 1.17 -5.61 5.84
CA PHE A 21 0.01 -5.90 5.00
C PHE A 21 0.26 -5.54 3.53
N THR A 22 0.98 -4.45 3.25
CA THR A 22 1.30 -4.02 1.87
C THR A 22 2.04 -5.11 1.08
N GLU A 23 2.97 -5.83 1.71
CA GLU A 23 3.73 -6.88 1.01
C GLU A 23 2.87 -8.11 0.65
N PRO A 24 2.09 -8.73 1.56
CA PRO A 24 1.12 -9.77 1.19
C PRO A 24 0.11 -9.30 0.13
N LEU A 25 -0.32 -8.03 0.19
CA LEU A 25 -1.22 -7.46 -0.81
C LEU A 25 -0.59 -7.45 -2.20
N SER A 26 0.73 -7.25 -2.34
CA SER A 26 1.42 -7.29 -3.64
C SER A 26 1.40 -8.65 -4.36
N GLY A 27 1.02 -9.72 -3.65
CA GLY A 27 0.81 -11.06 -4.22
C GLY A 27 -0.54 -11.25 -4.92
N HIS A 28 -1.51 -10.36 -4.70
CA HIS A 28 -2.88 -10.51 -5.18
C HIS A 28 -3.17 -9.89 -6.55
N PRO A 29 -2.64 -8.68 -6.88
CA PRO A 29 -2.79 -8.13 -8.21
C PRO A 29 -2.26 -9.07 -9.30
N PRO A 30 -2.88 -9.06 -10.51
CA PRO A 30 -2.34 -9.78 -11.65
C PRO A 30 -0.96 -9.24 -12.05
N ASP A 31 -0.26 -9.94 -12.94
CA ASP A 31 1.06 -9.50 -13.41
C ASP A 31 1.02 -8.05 -13.94
N GLY A 32 1.99 -7.24 -13.49
CA GLY A 32 2.04 -5.80 -13.73
C GLY A 32 1.22 -4.95 -12.74
N GLY A 33 0.52 -5.57 -11.79
CA GLY A 33 -0.14 -4.87 -10.69
C GLY A 33 0.81 -4.41 -9.58
N LEU A 34 0.31 -3.52 -8.71
CA LEU A 34 1.08 -2.79 -7.72
C LEU A 34 0.32 -2.66 -6.39
N ALA A 35 1.01 -2.92 -5.28
CA ALA A 35 0.57 -2.52 -3.95
C ALA A 35 1.35 -1.28 -3.49
N VAL A 36 0.63 -0.27 -3.00
CA VAL A 36 1.19 1.00 -2.53
C VAL A 36 0.88 1.16 -1.04
N GLY A 37 1.91 1.26 -0.22
CA GLY A 37 1.80 1.64 1.18
C GLY A 37 1.90 3.16 1.33
N PHE A 38 1.00 3.77 2.11
CA PHE A 38 0.99 5.20 2.37
C PHE A 38 0.97 5.50 3.88
N ASP A 39 2.04 6.09 4.41
CA ASP A 39 2.19 6.31 5.86
C ASP A 39 2.93 7.62 6.18
N ILE A 40 2.70 8.19 7.36
CA ILE A 40 3.35 9.42 7.81
C ILE A 40 4.77 9.17 8.35
N SER A 41 5.05 7.94 8.80
CA SER A 41 6.27 7.53 9.48
C SER A 41 7.47 7.36 8.54
N ALA A 42 8.32 8.40 8.49
CA ALA A 42 9.57 8.33 7.72
C ALA A 42 10.53 7.20 8.15
N PRO A 43 10.78 6.94 9.44
CA PRO A 43 11.71 5.88 9.86
C PRO A 43 11.24 4.51 9.40
N THR A 44 9.95 4.24 9.53
CA THR A 44 9.35 2.96 9.19
C THR A 44 9.41 2.70 7.69
N LEU A 45 9.05 3.69 6.87
CA LEU A 45 9.14 3.55 5.41
C LEU A 45 10.57 3.36 4.91
N THR A 46 11.55 3.96 5.60
CA THR A 46 12.97 3.77 5.25
C THR A 46 13.42 2.33 5.48
N SER A 47 13.06 1.74 6.62
CA SER A 47 13.35 0.33 6.90
C SER A 47 12.64 -0.59 5.91
N THR A 48 11.35 -0.36 5.63
CA THR A 48 10.60 -1.17 4.66
C THR A 48 11.18 -1.09 3.25
N ALA A 49 11.65 0.07 2.80
CA ALA A 49 12.29 0.18 1.49
C ALA A 49 13.63 -0.58 1.39
N LEU A 50 14.31 -0.77 2.52
CA LEU A 50 15.55 -1.55 2.59
C LEU A 50 15.27 -3.05 2.61
N ASP A 51 14.26 -3.47 3.37
CA ASP A 51 13.92 -4.88 3.63
C ASP A 51 13.00 -5.48 2.54
N ASN A 52 12.01 -4.72 2.06
CA ASN A 52 10.98 -5.20 1.14
C ASN A 52 11.21 -4.66 -0.29
N ARG A 53 12.23 -5.20 -0.94
CA ARG A 53 12.57 -4.91 -2.36
C ARG A 53 11.74 -5.73 -3.36
N GLY A 54 10.52 -6.13 -2.99
CA GLY A 54 9.62 -6.85 -3.89
C GLY A 54 9.33 -6.02 -5.14
N PRO A 55 9.30 -6.60 -6.35
CA PRO A 55 9.16 -5.83 -7.60
C PRO A 55 7.80 -5.14 -7.78
N ARG A 56 6.84 -5.39 -6.88
CA ARG A 56 5.43 -4.95 -6.98
C ARG A 56 4.95 -4.21 -5.74
N THR A 57 5.87 -3.67 -4.94
CA THR A 57 5.56 -2.82 -3.79
C THR A 57 6.15 -1.43 -3.98
N CYS A 58 5.41 -0.41 -3.55
CA CYS A 58 5.88 0.96 -3.47
C CYS A 58 5.43 1.56 -2.13
N HIS A 59 6.24 2.45 -1.56
CA HIS A 59 5.92 3.13 -0.32
C HIS A 59 6.03 4.64 -0.51
N ILE A 60 4.99 5.36 -0.10
CA ILE A 60 4.89 6.80 -0.24
C ILE A 60 4.66 7.40 1.15
N ARG A 61 5.46 8.40 1.51
CA ARG A 61 5.23 9.14 2.75
C ARG A 61 4.14 10.18 2.55
N GLY A 62 3.19 10.23 3.47
CA GLY A 62 2.24 11.34 3.52
C GLY A 62 1.23 11.22 4.65
N HIS A 63 0.39 12.24 4.77
CA HIS A 63 -0.64 12.28 5.80
C HIS A 63 -1.96 11.75 5.22
N ALA A 64 -2.58 10.77 5.87
CA ALA A 64 -3.87 10.20 5.46
C ALA A 64 -5.03 11.22 5.29
N ARG A 65 -4.93 12.43 5.88
CA ARG A 65 -5.91 13.52 5.69
C ARG A 65 -5.72 14.30 4.39
N MET A 66 -4.59 14.13 3.73
CA MET A 66 -4.20 14.81 2.49
C MET A 66 -3.63 13.78 1.53
N VAL A 67 -4.51 12.91 1.03
CA VAL A 67 -4.14 11.86 0.08
C VAL A 67 -3.91 12.51 -1.29
N PRO A 68 -2.68 12.47 -1.85
CA PRO A 68 -2.33 13.20 -3.07
C PRO A 68 -2.60 12.36 -4.34
N PHE A 69 -3.64 11.54 -4.32
CA PHE A 69 -4.01 10.69 -5.44
C PHE A 69 -5.32 11.20 -6.04
N GLY A 70 -5.43 11.17 -7.37
CA GLY A 70 -6.68 11.51 -8.04
C GLY A 70 -7.75 10.46 -7.76
N ASP A 71 -9.00 10.82 -8.04
CA ASP A 71 -10.11 9.87 -7.98
C ASP A 71 -9.83 8.66 -8.88
N GLU A 72 -10.33 7.49 -8.46
CA GLU A 72 -10.22 6.22 -9.21
C GLU A 72 -8.78 5.78 -9.53
N THR A 73 -7.77 6.35 -8.86
CA THR A 73 -6.35 5.95 -9.05
C THR A 73 -6.10 4.49 -8.62
N PHE A 74 -6.86 4.01 -7.64
CA PHE A 74 -6.75 2.68 -7.05
C PHE A 74 -8.06 1.91 -7.19
N ASP A 75 -7.96 0.62 -7.50
CA ASP A 75 -9.10 -0.28 -7.62
C ASP A 75 -9.61 -0.73 -6.23
N ALA A 76 -8.72 -0.69 -5.24
CA ALA A 76 -9.03 -1.05 -3.85
C ALA A 76 -8.21 -0.22 -2.87
N VAL A 77 -8.85 0.16 -1.76
CA VAL A 77 -8.23 0.88 -0.64
C VAL A 77 -8.51 0.13 0.65
N CYS A 78 -7.49 -0.02 1.49
CA CYS A 78 -7.59 -0.64 2.80
C CYS A 78 -6.90 0.19 3.88
N CYS A 79 -7.34 -0.01 5.12
CA CYS A 79 -6.77 0.58 6.33
C CYS A 79 -7.02 -0.42 7.46
N PHE A 80 -5.94 -1.05 7.96
CA PHE A 80 -6.05 -2.13 8.94
C PHE A 80 -5.84 -1.70 10.40
N GLY A 81 -5.55 -0.43 10.65
CA GLY A 81 -5.32 0.06 12.02
C GLY A 81 -4.64 1.41 12.13
N ALA A 82 -4.85 2.33 11.18
CA ALA A 82 -4.37 3.69 11.34
C ALA A 82 -5.08 4.34 12.55
N LEU A 83 -4.30 4.88 13.49
CA LEU A 83 -4.76 5.59 14.70
C LEU A 83 -4.71 7.11 14.52
#